data_AF-A0A4R3LSH8-F1
#
_entry.id   AF-A0A4R3LSH8-F1
#
_cell.length_a   1.000
_cell.length_b   1.000
_cell.length_c   1.000
_cell.angle_alpha   90.00
_cell.angle_beta   90.00
_cell.angle_gamma   90.00
#
_symmetry.space_group_name_H-M   'P 1'
#
loop_
_entity.id
_entity.type
_entity.pdbx_description
1 polymer ?
#
loop_
_entity_poly.entity_id
_entity_poly.type
_entity_poly.pdbx_seq_one_letter_code
_entity_poly.pdbx_strand_id
1 'polypeptide(L)'
;MTDPKNLESWLHEKAGPAYDALKADPARAITPDQVRRTLDELLAEAEASGQYPLPPGQREWVDAPAVGREGLTPYDPAECLTSAEALAAFLADAEATADPAYIEHAREVAARARAMHGLEE
;
A
#
# COMPACT_ATOMS: atom_id res chain seq x y z
N MET A 1 -3.95 -19.88 10.62
CA MET A 1 -3.22 -18.69 11.10
C MET A 1 -1.86 -19.13 11.60
N THR A 2 -0.78 -18.70 10.97
CA THR A 2 0.59 -18.94 11.44
C THR A 2 0.76 -18.26 12.79
N ASP A 3 1.22 -18.99 13.79
CA ASP A 3 1.59 -18.43 15.09
C ASP A 3 2.57 -17.26 14.87
N PRO A 4 2.37 -16.08 15.50
CA PRO A 4 3.29 -14.95 15.38
C PRO A 4 4.77 -15.31 15.59
N LYS A 5 5.06 -16.28 16.47
CA LYS A 5 6.43 -16.78 16.70
C LYS A 5 7.01 -17.47 15.46
N ASN A 6 6.17 -18.17 14.70
CA ASN A 6 6.61 -18.83 13.46
C ASN A 6 6.97 -17.83 12.37
N LEU A 7 6.27 -16.68 12.33
CA LEU A 7 6.59 -15.61 11.38
C LEU A 7 7.94 -14.97 11.73
N GLU A 8 8.18 -14.66 13.00
CA GLU A 8 9.44 -14.09 13.47
C GLU A 8 10.63 -15.02 13.17
N SER A 9 10.51 -16.32 13.48
CA SER A 9 11.53 -17.31 13.12
C SER A 9 11.78 -17.36 11.61
N TRP A 10 10.73 -17.35 10.79
CA TRP A 10 10.87 -17.36 9.33
C TRP A 10 11.58 -16.09 8.81
N LEU A 11 11.27 -14.92 9.36
CA LEU A 11 11.91 -13.67 8.98
C LEU A 11 13.42 -13.70 9.25
N HIS A 12 13.81 -14.17 10.44
CA HIS A 12 15.22 -14.26 10.83
C HIS A 12 15.98 -15.33 10.04
N GLU A 13 15.38 -16.50 9.82
CA GLU A 13 16.09 -17.64 9.23
C GLU A 13 16.05 -17.68 7.69
N LYS A 14 15.05 -17.05 7.07
CA LYS A 14 14.85 -17.11 5.61
C LYS A 14 14.92 -15.75 4.96
N ALA A 15 14.09 -14.80 5.40
CA ALA A 15 13.96 -13.52 4.72
C ALA A 15 15.24 -12.67 4.85
N GLY A 16 15.80 -12.56 6.07
CA GLY A 16 17.03 -11.82 6.34
C GLY A 16 18.21 -12.29 5.48
N PRO A 17 18.59 -13.58 5.54
CA PRO A 17 19.69 -14.10 4.72
C PRO A 17 19.48 -13.94 3.21
N ALA A 18 18.25 -14.09 2.71
CA ALA A 18 17.95 -13.88 1.29
C ALA A 18 18.16 -12.42 0.88
N TYR A 19 17.73 -11.47 1.71
CA TYR A 19 17.93 -10.04 1.51
C TYR A 19 19.41 -9.67 1.57
N ASP A 20 20.15 -10.14 2.57
CA ASP A 20 21.58 -9.87 2.71
C ASP A 20 22.36 -10.41 1.50
N ALA A 21 22.02 -11.59 1.02
CA ALA A 21 22.64 -12.16 -0.16
C ALA A 21 22.27 -11.41 -1.46
N LEU A 22 21.07 -10.82 -1.56
CA LEU A 22 20.71 -9.93 -2.67
C LEU A 22 21.45 -8.59 -2.59
N LYS A 23 21.65 -8.08 -1.37
CA LYS A 23 22.42 -6.85 -1.13
C LYS A 23 23.91 -7.03 -1.45
N ALA A 24 24.46 -8.20 -1.12
CA ALA A 24 25.84 -8.56 -1.42
C ALA A 24 26.08 -8.82 -2.91
N ASP A 25 25.08 -9.36 -3.62
CA ASP A 25 25.12 -9.60 -5.07
C ASP A 25 23.80 -9.17 -5.75
N PRO A 26 23.73 -7.91 -6.22
CA PRO A 26 22.55 -7.40 -6.92
C PRO A 26 22.22 -8.12 -8.22
N ALA A 27 23.17 -8.84 -8.84
CA ALA A 27 22.91 -9.62 -10.05
C ALA A 27 21.99 -10.82 -9.78
N ARG A 28 21.75 -11.17 -8.50
CA ARG A 28 20.75 -12.16 -8.09
C ARG A 28 19.31 -11.66 -8.21
N ALA A 29 19.10 -10.37 -8.47
CA ALA A 29 17.76 -9.84 -8.72
C ALA A 29 17.16 -10.49 -9.98
N ILE A 30 15.89 -10.89 -9.87
CA ILE A 30 15.12 -11.41 -11.00
C ILE A 30 14.15 -10.35 -11.50
N THR A 31 13.91 -10.35 -12.80
CA THR A 31 12.95 -9.44 -13.43
C THR A 31 11.51 -9.85 -13.09
N PRO A 32 10.55 -8.90 -13.10
CA PRO A 32 9.14 -9.22 -12.91
C PRO A 32 8.62 -10.28 -13.88
N ASP A 33 9.12 -10.30 -15.13
CA ASP A 33 8.68 -11.28 -16.13
C ASP A 33 9.21 -12.68 -15.85
N GLN A 34 10.42 -12.80 -15.31
CA GLN A 34 10.93 -14.08 -14.82
C GLN A 34 10.10 -14.59 -13.64
N VAL A 35 9.72 -13.71 -12.71
CA VAL A 35 8.83 -14.08 -11.58
C VAL A 35 7.50 -14.61 -12.11
N ARG A 36 6.86 -13.89 -13.04
CA ARG A 36 5.58 -14.29 -13.63
C ARG A 36 5.68 -15.66 -14.29
N ARG A 37 6.70 -15.87 -15.13
CA ARG A 37 6.93 -17.16 -15.78
C ARG A 37 7.06 -18.30 -14.77
N THR A 38 7.89 -18.12 -13.74
CA THR A 38 8.07 -19.16 -12.70
C THR A 38 6.76 -19.46 -11.97
N LEU A 39 5.95 -18.43 -11.68
CA LEU A 39 4.63 -18.62 -11.07
C LEU A 39 3.65 -19.36 -12.00
N ASP A 40 3.67 -19.05 -13.30
CA ASP A 40 2.85 -19.74 -14.30
C ASP A 40 3.23 -21.22 -14.41
N GLU A 41 4.52 -21.54 -14.40
CA GLU A 41 5.03 -22.92 -14.39
C GLU A 41 4.60 -23.67 -13.12
N LEU A 42 4.72 -23.04 -11.95
CA LEU A 42 4.27 -23.63 -10.68
C LEU A 42 2.75 -23.84 -10.63
N LEU A 43 1.98 -22.92 -11.21
CA LEU A 43 0.53 -23.05 -11.31
C LEU A 43 0.15 -24.23 -12.23
N ALA A 44 0.80 -24.35 -13.39
CA ALA A 44 0.56 -25.46 -14.31
C ALA A 44 0.88 -26.82 -13.67
N GLU A 45 1.97 -26.92 -12.89
CA GLU A 45 2.29 -28.13 -12.13
C GLU A 45 1.24 -28.44 -11.04
N ALA A 46 0.76 -27.41 -10.34
CA ALA A 46 -0.30 -27.57 -9.34
C ALA A 46 -1.63 -28.02 -9.97
N GLU A 47 -1.95 -27.54 -11.17
CA GLU A 47 -3.11 -28.00 -11.95
C GLU A 47 -2.93 -29.44 -12.43
N ALA A 48 -1.76 -29.80 -12.98
CA ALA A 48 -1.47 -31.14 -13.45
C ALA A 48 -1.50 -32.20 -12.33
N SER A 49 -1.06 -31.82 -11.12
CA SER A 49 -1.11 -32.67 -9.93
C SER A 49 -2.49 -32.68 -9.24
N GLY A 50 -3.45 -31.87 -9.69
CA GLY A 50 -4.77 -31.74 -9.08
C GLY A 50 -4.75 -31.04 -7.71
N GLN A 51 -3.63 -30.41 -7.35
CA GLN A 51 -3.50 -29.57 -6.16
C GLN A 51 -4.24 -28.23 -6.33
N TYR A 52 -4.43 -27.79 -7.57
CA TYR A 52 -5.23 -26.63 -7.96
C TYR A 52 -6.39 -27.05 -8.90
N PRO A 53 -7.60 -26.49 -8.74
CA PRO A 53 -7.97 -25.43 -7.81
C PRO A 53 -7.96 -25.90 -6.35
N LEU A 54 -7.59 -24.98 -5.45
CA LEU A 54 -7.60 -25.23 -4.00
C LEU A 54 -9.01 -25.69 -3.54
N PRO A 55 -9.11 -26.53 -2.51
CA PRO A 55 -10.38 -26.96 -1.97
C PRO A 55 -11.17 -25.76 -1.38
N PRO A 56 -12.52 -25.81 -1.34
CA PRO A 56 -13.35 -24.67 -0.94
C PRO A 56 -12.97 -24.06 0.42
N GLY A 57 -12.62 -24.89 1.40
CA GLY A 57 -12.19 -24.41 2.73
C GLY A 57 -10.86 -23.65 2.74
N GLN A 58 -10.04 -23.76 1.68
CA GLN A 58 -8.81 -22.97 1.49
C GLN A 58 -9.00 -21.79 0.54
N ARG A 59 -10.10 -21.77 -0.23
CA ARG A 59 -10.44 -20.68 -1.15
C ARG A 59 -11.39 -19.64 -0.57
N GLU A 60 -11.83 -19.76 0.68
CA GLU A 60 -12.82 -18.84 1.27
C GLU A 60 -12.51 -17.35 1.02
N TRP A 61 -11.24 -16.94 1.13
CA TRP A 61 -10.81 -15.55 0.89
C TRP A 61 -10.62 -15.20 -0.59
N VAL A 62 -10.37 -16.19 -1.45
CA VAL A 62 -10.25 -16.01 -2.91
C VAL A 62 -11.63 -15.91 -3.54
N ASP A 63 -12.55 -16.75 -3.05
CA ASP A 63 -13.97 -16.81 -3.43
C ASP A 63 -14.80 -15.76 -2.67
N ALA A 64 -14.18 -15.02 -1.74
CA ALA A 64 -14.85 -13.98 -0.98
C ALA A 64 -15.42 -12.91 -1.93
N PRO A 65 -16.65 -12.43 -1.69
CA PRO A 65 -17.13 -11.25 -2.38
C PRO A 65 -16.14 -10.10 -2.17
N ALA A 66 -16.12 -9.14 -3.09
CA ALA A 66 -15.19 -8.00 -3.10
C ALA A 66 -15.43 -6.98 -1.97
N VAL A 67 -15.69 -7.46 -0.75
CA VAL A 67 -15.70 -6.69 0.49
C VAL A 67 -14.33 -6.02 0.60
N GLY A 68 -14.30 -4.68 0.66
CA GLY A 68 -13.08 -3.87 0.55
C GLY A 68 -12.76 -3.31 -0.85
N ARG A 69 -13.57 -3.61 -1.88
CA ARG A 69 -13.68 -2.79 -3.10
C ARG A 69 -14.87 -1.83 -3.07
N GLU A 70 -15.50 -1.69 -1.90
CA GLU A 70 -16.39 -0.56 -1.64
C GLU A 70 -15.63 0.71 -2.03
N GLY A 71 -16.25 1.55 -2.86
CA GLY A 71 -15.62 2.78 -3.31
C GLY A 71 -15.18 3.57 -2.07
N LEU A 72 -13.88 3.84 -1.95
CA LEU A 72 -13.39 4.74 -0.92
C LEU A 72 -14.20 6.02 -1.06
N THR A 73 -14.85 6.45 0.02
CA THR A 73 -15.52 7.74 0.03
C THR A 73 -14.47 8.79 -0.35
N PRO A 74 -14.70 9.61 -1.40
CA PRO A 74 -13.75 10.65 -1.75
C PRO A 74 -13.51 11.53 -0.51
N TYR A 75 -12.31 11.44 0.04
CA TYR A 75 -11.91 12.25 1.20
C TYR A 75 -11.45 13.61 0.71
N ASP A 76 -12.11 14.66 1.19
CA ASP A 76 -11.71 16.03 0.91
C ASP A 76 -11.05 16.64 2.17
N PRO A 77 -9.73 16.89 2.16
CA PRO A 77 -9.04 17.49 3.31
C PRO A 77 -9.61 18.86 3.72
N ALA A 78 -10.23 19.61 2.80
CA ALA A 78 -10.80 20.92 3.10
C ALA A 78 -11.94 20.85 4.13
N GLU A 79 -12.65 19.72 4.21
CA GLU A 79 -13.72 19.49 5.18
C GLU A 79 -13.20 19.50 6.63
N CYS A 80 -11.93 19.15 6.84
CA CYS A 80 -11.32 19.06 8.18
C CYS A 80 -10.57 20.33 8.61
N LEU A 81 -10.33 21.28 7.70
CA LEU A 81 -9.57 22.52 7.97
C LEU A 81 -10.50 23.64 8.45
N THR A 82 -11.12 23.45 9.61
CA THR A 82 -12.20 24.31 10.13
C THR A 82 -11.71 25.51 10.96
N SER A 83 -10.41 25.74 11.07
CA SER A 83 -9.84 26.84 11.85
C SER A 83 -8.60 27.44 11.18
N ALA A 84 -8.31 28.70 11.53
CA ALA A 84 -7.10 29.39 11.07
C ALA A 84 -5.81 28.68 11.53
N GLU A 85 -5.82 28.10 12.74
CA GLU A 85 -4.68 27.33 13.27
C GLU A 85 -4.44 26.04 12.45
N ALA A 86 -5.50 25.29 12.13
CA ALA A 86 -5.40 24.08 11.30
C ALA A 86 -4.89 24.40 9.89
N LEU A 87 -5.35 25.51 9.31
CA LEU A 87 -4.86 26.00 8.01
C LEU A 87 -3.38 26.38 8.06
N ALA A 88 -2.94 27.07 9.11
CA ALA A 88 -1.55 27.49 9.27
C ALA A 88 -0.62 26.27 9.44
N ALA A 89 -1.01 25.31 10.29
CA ALA A 89 -0.26 24.07 10.48
C ALA A 89 -0.16 23.26 9.18
N PHE A 90 -1.26 23.09 8.46
CA PHE A 90 -1.31 22.36 7.20
C PHE A 90 -0.40 22.98 6.12
N LEU A 91 -0.41 24.31 5.99
CA LEU A 91 0.46 25.02 5.04
C LEU A 91 1.94 24.94 5.45
N ALA A 92 2.24 25.03 6.74
CA ALA A 92 3.61 24.91 7.23
C ALA A 92 4.19 23.50 6.98
N ASP A 93 3.40 22.45 7.21
CA ASP A 93 3.79 21.08 6.90
C ASP A 93 4.01 20.87 5.39
N ALA A 94 3.16 21.49 4.55
CA ALA A 94 3.33 21.45 3.11
C ALA A 94 4.63 22.13 2.67
N GLU A 95 4.96 23.30 3.22
CA GLU A 95 6.22 24.00 2.93
C GLU A 95 7.46 23.18 3.37
N ALA A 96 7.37 22.46 4.49
CA ALA A 96 8.45 21.60 4.97
C ALA A 96 8.80 20.44 4.03
N THR A 97 7.87 20.03 3.15
CA THR A 97 8.15 18.98 2.15
C THR A 97 9.12 19.43 1.04
N ALA A 98 9.25 20.75 0.84
CA ALA A 98 9.97 21.35 -0.29
C ALA A 98 9.54 20.85 -1.69
N ASP A 99 8.33 20.27 -1.81
CA ASP A 99 7.74 19.85 -3.09
C ASP A 99 6.80 20.96 -3.62
N PRO A 100 7.17 21.65 -4.73
CA PRO A 100 6.38 22.75 -5.27
C PRO A 100 4.95 22.35 -5.66
N ALA A 101 4.76 21.13 -6.20
CA ALA A 101 3.45 20.66 -6.64
C ALA A 101 2.55 20.38 -5.44
N TYR A 102 3.12 19.80 -4.37
CA TYR A 102 2.38 19.59 -3.12
C TYR A 102 2.03 20.90 -2.43
N ILE A 103 2.95 21.88 -2.41
CA ILE A 103 2.71 23.21 -1.83
C ILE A 103 1.58 23.95 -2.57
N GLU A 104 1.56 23.90 -3.90
CA GLU A 104 0.47 24.49 -4.70
C GLU A 104 -0.87 23.83 -4.40
N HIS A 105 -0.91 22.50 -4.40
CA HIS A 105 -2.13 21.76 -4.07
C HIS A 105 -2.64 22.07 -2.65
N ALA A 106 -1.74 22.14 -1.66
CA ALA A 106 -2.10 22.50 -0.29
C ALA A 106 -2.71 23.92 -0.20
N ARG A 107 -2.22 24.87 -1.01
CA ARG A 107 -2.80 26.23 -1.08
C ARG A 107 -4.20 26.22 -1.67
N GLU A 108 -4.47 25.41 -2.71
CA GLU A 108 -5.81 25.26 -3.29
C GLU A 108 -6.80 24.66 -2.27
N VAL A 109 -6.36 23.63 -1.53
CA VAL A 109 -7.14 23.01 -0.46
C VAL A 109 -7.43 24.02 0.66
N ALA A 110 -6.43 24.79 1.09
CA ALA A 110 -6.59 25.82 2.12
C ALA A 110 -7.54 26.94 1.68
N ALA A 111 -7.47 27.39 0.43
CA ALA A 111 -8.38 28.40 -0.12
C ALA A 111 -9.83 27.89 -0.16
N ARG A 112 -10.03 26.63 -0.56
CA ARG A 112 -11.35 25.99 -0.53
C ARG A 112 -11.89 25.82 0.88
N ALA A 113 -11.07 25.41 1.84
CA ALA A 113 -11.47 25.32 3.24
C ALA A 113 -11.87 26.68 3.82
N ARG A 114 -11.14 27.75 3.50
CA ARG A 114 -11.51 29.12 3.91
C ARG A 114 -12.89 29.51 3.40
N ALA A 115 -13.16 29.27 2.11
CA ALA A 115 -14.47 29.53 1.51
C ALA A 115 -15.57 28.65 2.10
N MET A 116 -15.27 27.37 2.38
CA MET A 116 -16.21 26.41 2.95
C MET A 116 -16.62 26.76 4.38
N HIS A 117 -15.68 27.18 5.21
CA HIS A 117 -15.89 27.41 6.65
C HIS A 117 -16.02 28.88 7.03
N GLY A 118 -16.03 29.80 6.06
CA GLY A 118 -16.16 31.24 6.30
C GLY A 118 -14.99 31.83 7.09
N LEU A 119 -13.78 31.31 6.89
CA LEU A 119 -12.55 31.74 7.58
C LEU A 119 -11.85 32.89 6.84
N GLU A 120 -12.63 33.82 6.32
CA GLU A 120 -12.13 35.08 5.76
C GLU A 120 -11.61 35.94 6.92
N GLU A 121 -10.36 36.39 6.85
CA GLU A 121 -9.84 37.41 7.78
C GLU A 121 -10.47 38.77 7.54
#